data_AF-A0A9J7NBK2-F1
#
_entry.id   AF-A0A9J7NBK2-F1
#
_cell.length_a   1.000
_cell.length_b   1.000
_cell.length_c   1.000
_cell.angle_alpha   90.00
_cell.angle_beta   90.00
_cell.angle_gamma   90.00
#
_symmetry.space_group_name_H-M   'P 1'
#
loop_
_entity.id
_entity.type
_entity.pdbx_description
1 polymer ?
#
loop_
_entity_poly.entity_id
_entity_poly.type
_entity_poly.pdbx_seq_one_letter_code
_entity_poly.pdbx_strand_id
1 'polypeptide(L)'
;MEGWGRAASSSPTKPSHSPEDYDRLRPLSYPQTDIFLMCFDIGNRDSFENISEKWFPEVRHFCPDTPIILVGTKNDLRSASDVCRCCVRCVSWQEGQQVATSLNLPYHETSSLKQVGLKELMNHAVQLGSQSVRRQKKGGSIGKWVPSWLKGKKSNSLPPPPVMPPAGQAPWIEIETSTIADHMTQLLKSGDYSDVTFVVEGSHHVPAHKLVLCSASEFFQNLFGVQSSNKKDKSSKSTPNFAAGCAGVAGIEEGTSGTVVTLRDDISLEVFTHVLEFLYSGLPVLTEAPTEEKLTRLTAAAELFHLPYLSQVCDNIIRKEEFLNPSIGTYLNDTTGQKIKELFFNKSELSDISFIVQGTTVHAHKAILTSRSEVMGVMFGGSFSESSSSKVPVTGPTTDVFLALLEYLYTDNAPIEDVGPLDILPLADQYGQTRLISMCELYMTKDVDRDTGESIEKSSTDVIGLLVMAQMHNAPQLSSWCLHFISTNYTAISKRPEFSLLQGENLKHVEEHQWPPVSYLKQVEEYEAMLKEKGHNTDKCVVM
;
A
#
# COMPACT_ATOMS: atom_id res chain seq x y z
N MET A 1 -1.65 27.23 11.76
CA MET A 1 -2.11 26.61 13.01
C MET A 1 -2.65 25.24 12.67
N GLU A 2 -2.47 24.27 13.55
CA GLU A 2 -2.54 22.84 13.23
C GLU A 2 -3.99 22.34 13.01
N GLY A 3 -4.16 21.41 12.07
CA GLY A 3 -5.44 20.81 11.73
C GLY A 3 -5.27 19.45 11.07
N TRP A 4 -4.73 18.46 11.81
CA TRP A 4 -4.53 17.11 11.31
C TRP A 4 -5.84 16.31 11.31
N GLY A 5 -6.46 16.17 10.13
CA GLY A 5 -7.54 15.22 9.88
C GLY A 5 -6.97 13.79 9.76
N ARG A 6 -7.56 12.83 10.49
CA ARG A 6 -7.08 11.44 10.51
C ARG A 6 -7.59 10.67 9.28
N ALA A 7 -6.67 10.23 8.42
CA ALA A 7 -6.96 9.14 7.50
C ALA A 7 -7.16 7.82 8.28
N ALA A 8 -8.13 7.01 7.87
CA ALA A 8 -8.37 5.71 8.48
C ALA A 8 -7.34 4.69 7.96
N SER A 9 -6.44 4.23 8.83
CA SER A 9 -5.45 3.21 8.48
C SER A 9 -6.07 1.81 8.49
N SER A 10 -6.24 1.22 7.30
CA SER A 10 -6.35 -0.23 7.15
C SER A 10 -5.08 -0.88 7.70
N SER A 11 -5.23 -1.79 8.66
CA SER A 11 -4.09 -2.46 9.30
C SER A 11 -3.53 -3.55 8.37
N PRO A 12 -2.20 -3.60 8.09
CA PRO A 12 -1.65 -4.67 7.28
C PRO A 12 -1.72 -6.01 8.02
N THR A 13 -2.14 -7.05 7.31
CA THR A 13 -2.15 -8.43 7.80
C THR A 13 -0.72 -8.93 8.06
N LYS A 14 -0.46 -9.41 9.28
CA LYS A 14 0.80 -10.07 9.63
C LYS A 14 1.01 -11.35 8.80
N PRO A 15 2.25 -11.75 8.52
CA PRO A 15 2.52 -13.03 7.86
C PRO A 15 1.98 -14.20 8.70
N SER A 16 1.25 -15.10 8.05
CA SER A 16 0.71 -16.29 8.68
C SER A 16 1.72 -17.42 8.66
N HIS A 17 2.47 -17.59 9.76
CA HIS A 17 2.88 -18.94 10.14
C HIS A 17 1.63 -19.81 10.28
N SER A 18 1.73 -21.12 10.05
CA SER A 18 0.61 -22.00 10.41
C SER A 18 0.35 -21.85 11.92
N PRO A 19 -0.92 -21.79 12.38
CA PRO A 19 -1.21 -21.67 13.80
C PRO A 19 -0.56 -22.79 14.63
N GLU A 20 -0.40 -23.97 14.03
CA GLU A 20 0.21 -25.14 14.65
C GLU A 20 1.73 -25.01 14.86
N ASP A 21 2.45 -24.38 13.93
CA ASP A 21 3.90 -24.17 14.07
C ASP A 21 4.20 -23.11 15.14
N TYR A 22 3.41 -22.02 15.15
CA TYR A 22 3.51 -21.00 16.20
C TYR A 22 3.14 -21.57 17.58
N ASP A 23 2.18 -22.49 17.66
CA ASP A 23 1.84 -23.20 18.90
C ASP A 23 2.97 -24.11 19.42
N ARG A 24 3.75 -24.75 18.53
CA ARG A 24 4.86 -25.64 18.92
C ARG A 24 6.12 -24.87 19.33
N LEU A 25 6.37 -23.71 18.73
CA LEU A 25 7.59 -22.93 18.98
C LEU A 25 7.48 -22.01 20.20
N ARG A 26 6.28 -21.47 20.51
CA ARG A 26 6.07 -20.51 21.60
C ARG A 26 6.59 -20.97 22.98
N PRO A 27 6.39 -22.23 23.43
CA PRO A 27 6.90 -22.67 24.73
C PRO A 27 8.43 -22.62 24.86
N LEU A 28 9.18 -22.61 23.75
CA LEU A 28 10.63 -22.49 23.76
C LEU A 28 11.11 -21.10 24.23
N SER A 29 10.25 -20.08 24.14
CA SER A 29 10.53 -18.72 24.61
C SER A 29 10.17 -18.47 26.08
N TYR A 30 9.55 -19.43 26.76
CA TYR A 30 9.10 -19.29 28.15
C TYR A 30 10.20 -19.42 29.23
N PRO A 31 11.26 -20.25 29.08
CA PRO A 31 12.33 -20.35 30.07
C PRO A 31 12.92 -18.98 30.44
N GLN A 32 13.24 -18.80 31.72
CA GLN A 32 13.81 -17.56 32.28
C GLN A 32 12.87 -16.33 32.24
N THR A 33 11.58 -16.47 31.89
CA THR A 33 10.62 -15.37 31.97
C THR A 33 10.30 -14.99 33.42
N ASP A 34 10.58 -13.75 33.81
CA ASP A 34 10.31 -13.20 35.15
C ASP A 34 8.83 -12.89 35.43
N ILE A 35 8.04 -12.59 34.38
CA ILE A 35 6.61 -12.29 34.44
C ILE A 35 5.94 -12.44 33.07
N PHE A 36 4.69 -12.95 33.04
CA PHE A 36 3.86 -12.98 31.83
C PHE A 36 2.78 -11.89 31.85
N LEU A 37 2.59 -11.21 30.71
CA LEU A 37 1.40 -10.41 30.42
C LEU A 37 0.50 -11.22 29.50
N MET A 38 -0.62 -11.70 30.02
CA MET A 38 -1.57 -12.54 29.31
C MET A 38 -2.68 -11.65 28.76
N CYS A 39 -2.64 -11.37 27.45
CA CYS A 39 -3.45 -10.33 26.82
C CYS A 39 -4.61 -10.92 26.01
N PHE A 40 -5.77 -10.26 26.07
CA PHE A 40 -6.87 -10.44 25.12
C PHE A 40 -7.31 -9.08 24.54
N ASP A 41 -8.10 -9.10 23.47
CA ASP A 41 -8.68 -7.90 22.86
C ASP A 41 -10.13 -7.74 23.34
N ILE A 42 -10.46 -6.59 23.93
CA ILE A 42 -11.80 -6.30 24.47
C ILE A 42 -12.89 -6.33 23.38
N GLY A 43 -12.53 -6.10 22.11
CA GLY A 43 -13.44 -6.23 20.97
C GLY A 43 -13.59 -7.66 20.42
N ASN A 44 -12.83 -8.64 20.92
CA ASN A 44 -12.82 -10.01 20.41
C ASN A 44 -12.98 -11.05 21.54
N ARG A 45 -14.22 -11.51 21.74
CA ARG A 45 -14.59 -12.50 22.76
C ARG A 45 -13.84 -13.84 22.61
N ASP A 46 -13.57 -14.31 21.40
CA ASP A 46 -12.84 -15.56 21.17
C ASP A 46 -11.43 -15.47 21.78
N SER A 47 -10.78 -14.30 21.70
CA SER A 47 -9.46 -14.06 22.32
C SER A 47 -9.50 -14.07 23.85
N PHE A 48 -10.66 -13.80 24.45
CA PHE A 48 -10.89 -13.83 25.89
C PHE A 48 -11.22 -15.23 26.41
N GLU A 49 -11.99 -16.02 25.67
CA GLU A 49 -12.31 -17.42 26.02
C GLU A 49 -11.04 -18.29 25.99
N ASN A 50 -10.16 -18.07 24.99
CA ASN A 50 -8.83 -18.70 24.90
C ASN A 50 -7.92 -18.47 26.12
N ILE A 51 -8.15 -17.45 26.95
CA ILE A 51 -7.38 -17.22 28.19
C ILE A 51 -7.51 -18.42 29.13
N SER A 52 -8.74 -18.86 29.38
CA SER A 52 -9.05 -19.95 30.30
C SER A 52 -8.85 -21.33 29.67
N GLU A 53 -9.15 -21.45 28.38
CA GLU A 53 -9.13 -22.74 27.67
C GLU A 53 -7.73 -23.16 27.22
N LYS A 54 -6.87 -22.19 26.87
CA LYS A 54 -5.54 -22.46 26.26
C LYS A 54 -4.39 -21.77 27.00
N TRP A 55 -4.41 -20.44 27.10
CA TRP A 55 -3.23 -19.67 27.49
C TRP A 55 -2.83 -19.85 28.96
N PHE A 56 -3.80 -19.85 29.88
CA PHE A 56 -3.50 -20.06 31.29
C PHE A 56 -3.02 -21.48 31.60
N PRO A 57 -3.67 -22.56 31.11
CA PRO A 57 -3.13 -23.92 31.21
C PRO A 57 -1.72 -24.07 30.62
N GLU A 58 -1.47 -23.55 29.42
CA GLU A 58 -0.17 -23.62 28.74
C GLU A 58 0.95 -22.95 29.56
N VAL A 59 0.76 -21.68 29.95
CA VAL A 59 1.77 -20.94 30.74
C VAL A 59 1.96 -21.56 32.13
N ARG A 60 0.92 -22.06 32.80
CA ARG A 60 1.07 -22.74 34.10
C ARG A 60 1.72 -24.12 34.00
N HIS A 61 1.61 -24.81 32.87
CA HIS A 61 2.29 -26.08 32.63
C HIS A 61 3.81 -25.89 32.53
N PHE A 62 4.26 -24.93 31.71
CA PHE A 62 5.70 -24.67 31.49
C PHE A 62 6.35 -23.78 32.57
N CYS A 63 5.59 -22.86 33.17
CA CYS A 63 6.08 -21.89 34.15
C CYS A 63 5.15 -21.83 35.39
N PRO A 64 5.13 -22.88 36.23
CA PRO A 64 4.18 -22.98 37.34
C PRO A 64 4.31 -21.85 38.38
N ASP A 65 5.52 -21.37 38.64
CA ASP A 65 5.80 -20.35 39.67
C ASP A 65 5.86 -18.90 39.15
N THR A 66 5.88 -18.68 37.83
CA THR A 66 6.02 -17.33 37.27
C THR A 66 4.74 -16.50 37.51
N PRO A 67 4.85 -15.22 37.92
CA PRO A 67 3.70 -14.32 38.00
C PRO A 67 3.07 -14.07 36.63
N ILE A 68 1.75 -13.93 36.59
CA ILE A 68 0.97 -13.62 35.39
C ILE A 68 0.07 -12.42 35.72
N ILE A 69 -0.08 -11.47 34.80
CA ILE A 69 -1.10 -10.41 34.84
C ILE A 69 -2.06 -10.63 33.67
N LEU A 70 -3.38 -10.61 33.92
CA LEU A 70 -4.38 -10.62 32.86
C LEU A 70 -4.60 -9.18 32.35
N VAL A 71 -4.58 -8.99 31.03
CA VAL A 71 -4.65 -7.67 30.40
C VAL A 71 -5.72 -7.63 29.31
N GLY A 72 -6.77 -6.83 29.52
CA GLY A 72 -7.71 -6.45 28.46
C GLY A 72 -7.15 -5.30 27.63
N THR A 73 -6.88 -5.53 26.35
CA THR A 73 -6.34 -4.51 25.42
C THR A 73 -7.44 -3.86 24.59
N LYS A 74 -7.16 -2.67 24.05
CA LYS A 74 -8.11 -1.85 23.24
C LYS A 74 -9.40 -1.46 23.98
N ASN A 75 -9.29 -1.06 25.25
CA ASN A 75 -10.47 -0.70 26.07
C ASN A 75 -11.29 0.49 25.51
N ASP A 76 -10.71 1.26 24.61
CA ASP A 76 -11.35 2.34 23.86
C ASP A 76 -12.50 1.86 22.97
N LEU A 77 -12.46 0.62 22.47
CA LEU A 77 -13.54 0.01 21.67
C LEU A 77 -14.86 -0.11 22.46
N ARG A 78 -14.81 -0.13 23.80
CA ARG A 78 -16.00 -0.12 24.67
C ARG A 78 -16.67 1.26 24.80
N SER A 79 -15.98 2.34 24.40
CA SER A 79 -16.47 3.73 24.51
C SER A 79 -16.63 4.44 23.16
N ALA A 80 -16.22 3.82 22.05
CA ALA A 80 -16.43 4.34 20.70
C ALA A 80 -17.78 3.91 20.07
N SER A 81 -18.59 3.11 20.77
CA SER A 81 -19.82 2.50 20.28
C SER A 81 -21.09 3.22 20.75
N ASP A 82 -21.25 4.47 20.35
CA ASP A 82 -22.59 4.98 20.06
C ASP A 82 -22.91 4.64 18.60
N VAL A 83 -24.11 4.05 18.40
CA VAL A 83 -24.65 3.46 17.14
C VAL A 83 -24.22 2.00 16.84
N CYS A 84 -25.26 1.17 16.65
CA CYS A 84 -25.29 -0.18 16.03
C CYS A 84 -24.98 -1.45 16.87
N ARG A 85 -26.05 -2.01 17.47
CA ARG A 85 -26.49 -3.44 17.46
C ARG A 85 -25.55 -4.62 17.82
N CYS A 86 -24.26 -4.45 18.10
CA CYS A 86 -23.32 -5.57 18.35
C CYS A 86 -22.77 -5.67 19.80
N CYS A 87 -23.53 -5.21 20.80
CA CYS A 87 -23.13 -5.25 22.22
C CYS A 87 -22.85 -6.65 22.82
N VAL A 88 -23.06 -7.73 22.06
CA VAL A 88 -22.86 -9.12 22.50
C VAL A 88 -21.39 -9.57 22.44
N ARG A 89 -20.55 -8.93 21.61
CA ARG A 89 -19.18 -9.40 21.35
C ARG A 89 -18.05 -8.72 22.13
N CYS A 90 -18.29 -7.54 22.69
CA CYS A 90 -17.29 -6.90 23.54
C CYS A 90 -17.26 -7.56 24.93
N VAL A 91 -16.07 -7.66 25.52
CA VAL A 91 -15.89 -8.16 26.90
C VAL A 91 -16.05 -6.99 27.86
N SER A 92 -16.90 -7.14 28.88
CA SER A 92 -17.06 -6.14 29.94
C SER A 92 -15.92 -6.20 30.95
N TRP A 93 -15.67 -5.07 31.64
CA TRP A 93 -14.68 -5.04 32.73
C TRP A 93 -14.99 -6.06 33.84
N GLN A 94 -16.28 -6.30 34.11
CA GLN A 94 -16.74 -7.25 35.11
C GLN A 94 -16.42 -8.70 34.71
N GLU A 95 -16.61 -9.09 33.46
CA GLU A 95 -16.22 -10.43 32.97
C GLU A 95 -14.71 -10.65 33.07
N GLY A 96 -13.91 -9.67 32.62
CA GLY A 96 -12.45 -9.72 32.73
C GLY A 96 -11.99 -9.87 34.19
N GLN A 97 -12.59 -9.10 35.10
CA GLN A 97 -12.32 -9.18 36.53
C GLN A 97 -12.78 -10.52 37.14
N GLN A 98 -13.89 -11.11 36.69
CA GLN A 98 -14.36 -12.41 37.16
C GLN A 98 -13.40 -13.52 36.76
N VAL A 99 -12.97 -13.57 35.49
CA VAL A 99 -11.97 -14.56 35.02
C VAL A 99 -10.66 -14.39 35.77
N ALA A 100 -10.12 -13.17 35.88
CA ALA A 100 -8.92 -12.89 36.68
C ALA A 100 -9.06 -13.38 38.13
N THR A 101 -10.20 -13.14 38.78
CA THR A 101 -10.46 -13.60 40.14
C THR A 101 -10.49 -15.13 40.23
N SER A 102 -11.12 -15.81 39.27
CA SER A 102 -11.18 -17.28 39.22
C SER A 102 -9.80 -17.92 39.00
N LEU A 103 -8.92 -17.27 38.24
CA LEU A 103 -7.55 -17.71 37.96
C LEU A 103 -6.53 -17.20 39.00
N ASN A 104 -7.00 -16.46 40.02
CA ASN A 104 -6.18 -15.79 41.04
C ASN A 104 -5.07 -14.89 40.44
N LEU A 105 -5.43 -14.10 39.44
CA LEU A 105 -4.57 -13.15 38.74
C LEU A 105 -5.00 -11.70 38.99
N PRO A 106 -4.07 -10.73 38.98
CA PRO A 106 -4.40 -9.32 38.86
C PRO A 106 -4.90 -8.99 37.44
N TYR A 107 -5.87 -8.09 37.34
CA TYR A 107 -6.46 -7.63 36.09
C TYR A 107 -6.15 -6.15 35.83
N HIS A 108 -5.83 -5.82 34.58
CA HIS A 108 -5.65 -4.46 34.08
C HIS A 108 -6.32 -4.31 32.72
N GLU A 109 -6.81 -3.11 32.39
CA GLU A 109 -7.28 -2.77 31.06
C GLU A 109 -6.49 -1.59 30.49
N THR A 110 -6.17 -1.66 29.20
CA THR A 110 -5.33 -0.66 28.53
C THR A 110 -5.91 -0.23 27.19
N SER A 111 -5.59 1.00 26.80
CA SER A 111 -5.72 1.47 25.41
C SER A 111 -4.42 2.14 25.00
N SER A 112 -3.72 1.53 24.05
CA SER A 112 -2.55 2.14 23.41
C SER A 112 -2.92 3.36 22.56
N LEU A 113 -4.14 3.40 22.02
CA LEU A 113 -4.63 4.54 21.23
C LEU A 113 -4.91 5.77 22.12
N LYS A 114 -5.50 5.57 23.30
CA LYS A 114 -5.79 6.65 24.27
C LYS A 114 -4.67 6.84 25.32
N GLN A 115 -3.62 6.01 25.29
CA GLN A 115 -2.53 5.97 26.27
C GLN A 115 -3.01 5.77 27.74
N VAL A 116 -4.09 5.00 27.94
CA VAL A 116 -4.70 4.74 29.25
C VAL A 116 -4.28 3.38 29.80
N GLY A 117 -3.99 3.31 31.11
CA GLY A 117 -3.73 2.07 31.87
C GLY A 117 -2.33 1.47 31.69
N LEU A 118 -1.57 1.91 30.69
CA LEU A 118 -0.24 1.37 30.37
C LEU A 118 0.78 1.58 31.51
N LYS A 119 0.72 2.73 32.18
CA LYS A 119 1.66 3.09 33.26
C LYS A 119 1.40 2.26 34.52
N GLU A 120 0.14 2.07 34.84
CA GLU A 120 -0.35 1.27 35.97
C GLU A 120 0.04 -0.20 35.78
N LEU A 121 -0.23 -0.74 34.58
CA LEU A 121 0.18 -2.09 34.18
C LEU A 121 1.70 -2.30 34.29
N MET A 122 2.49 -1.39 33.71
CA MET A 122 3.95 -1.51 33.70
C MET A 122 4.54 -1.45 35.11
N ASN A 123 4.08 -0.50 35.94
CA ASN A 123 4.52 -0.40 37.34
C ASN A 123 4.19 -1.68 38.13
N HIS A 124 3.00 -2.25 37.92
CA HIS A 124 2.59 -3.48 38.59
C HIS A 124 3.41 -4.70 38.12
N ALA A 125 3.72 -4.76 36.82
CA ALA A 125 4.58 -5.80 36.25
C ALA A 125 5.99 -5.78 36.86
N VAL A 126 6.62 -4.61 36.91
CA VAL A 126 7.93 -4.41 37.56
C VAL A 126 7.89 -4.80 39.04
N GLN A 127 6.82 -4.44 39.76
CA GLN A 127 6.64 -4.78 41.16
C GLN A 127 6.52 -6.30 41.40
N LEU A 128 5.80 -7.03 40.55
CA LEU A 128 5.60 -8.48 40.69
C LEU A 128 6.84 -9.27 40.25
N GLY A 129 7.46 -8.94 39.11
CA GLY A 129 8.72 -9.55 38.68
C GLY A 129 9.83 -9.39 39.73
N SER A 130 10.01 -8.19 40.28
CA SER A 130 10.98 -7.91 41.35
C SER A 130 10.75 -8.72 42.64
N GLN A 131 9.51 -9.14 42.90
CA GLN A 131 9.18 -10.00 44.05
C GLN A 131 9.48 -11.48 43.77
N SER A 132 9.27 -11.95 42.53
CA SER A 132 9.62 -13.30 42.09
C SER A 132 11.11 -13.60 42.28
N VAL A 133 11.98 -12.71 41.77
CA VAL A 133 13.45 -12.79 41.90
C VAL A 133 13.92 -12.80 43.36
N ARG A 134 13.19 -12.13 44.27
CA ARG A 134 13.45 -12.15 45.71
C ARG A 134 13.00 -13.43 46.41
N ARG A 135 12.02 -14.15 45.84
CA ARG A 135 11.45 -15.38 46.41
C ARG A 135 12.38 -16.57 46.18
N GLN A 136 12.94 -16.71 44.98
CA GLN A 136 13.94 -17.76 44.67
C GLN A 136 15.21 -17.67 45.54
N LYS A 137 15.60 -16.47 46.01
CA LYS A 137 16.77 -16.26 46.89
C LYS A 137 16.53 -16.57 48.38
N LYS A 138 15.34 -17.02 48.79
CA LYS A 138 14.99 -17.27 50.21
C LYS A 138 14.97 -18.74 50.65
N GLY A 139 15.57 -19.65 49.88
CA GLY A 139 15.67 -21.08 50.20
C GLY A 139 16.66 -21.48 51.31
N GLY A 140 17.25 -20.54 52.07
CA GLY A 140 18.26 -20.85 53.09
C GLY A 140 18.33 -19.85 54.26
N SER A 141 18.29 -20.39 55.49
CA SER A 141 18.36 -19.72 56.80
C SER A 141 19.01 -20.71 57.78
N ILE A 142 19.72 -20.38 58.87
CA ILE A 142 19.94 -19.16 59.69
C ILE A 142 21.43 -19.14 60.07
N GLY A 143 22.13 -18.05 60.40
CA GLY A 143 21.80 -16.63 60.63
C GLY A 143 22.96 -15.97 61.41
N LYS A 144 22.66 -14.93 62.22
CA LYS A 144 23.56 -14.08 63.06
C LYS A 144 24.05 -12.76 62.43
N TRP A 145 24.23 -11.80 63.34
CA TRP A 145 24.28 -10.35 63.10
C TRP A 145 25.73 -9.84 63.23
N VAL A 146 26.22 -9.12 62.22
CA VAL A 146 27.41 -8.25 62.31
C VAL A 146 27.16 -7.04 61.40
N PRO A 147 27.09 -5.81 61.93
CA PRO A 147 26.99 -4.62 61.09
C PRO A 147 28.36 -4.10 60.64
N SER A 148 28.41 -3.70 59.37
CA SER A 148 29.20 -2.57 58.86
C SER A 148 30.70 -2.76 58.51
N TRP A 149 31.08 -2.07 57.43
CA TRP A 149 32.38 -1.46 57.10
C TRP A 149 33.70 -2.26 57.02
N LEU A 150 33.73 -3.60 56.99
CA LEU A 150 35.02 -4.32 56.84
C LEU A 150 35.11 -5.33 55.67
N LYS A 151 36.12 -5.08 54.82
CA LYS A 151 36.70 -5.91 53.75
C LYS A 151 35.89 -6.03 52.44
N GLY A 152 36.26 -5.17 51.50
CA GLY A 152 35.96 -5.39 50.08
C GLY A 152 36.59 -6.69 49.58
N LYS A 153 35.76 -7.58 49.06
CA LYS A 153 36.16 -8.61 48.10
C LYS A 153 35.65 -8.15 46.74
N LYS A 154 36.51 -8.10 45.72
CA LYS A 154 36.04 -8.07 44.34
C LYS A 154 35.16 -9.31 44.15
N SER A 155 33.90 -9.13 43.79
CA SER A 155 33.03 -10.26 43.48
C SER A 155 33.64 -11.02 42.31
N ASN A 156 33.88 -12.32 42.46
CA ASN A 156 34.49 -13.14 41.41
C ASN A 156 33.47 -13.57 40.33
N SER A 157 32.22 -13.08 40.45
CA SER A 157 31.15 -13.24 39.47
C SER A 157 31.60 -12.76 38.08
N LEU A 158 31.30 -13.54 37.06
CA LEU A 158 31.35 -13.07 35.67
C LEU A 158 30.44 -11.84 35.48
N PRO A 159 30.74 -10.95 34.53
CA PRO A 159 29.75 -9.98 34.07
C PRO A 159 28.51 -10.71 33.51
N PRO A 160 27.36 -10.02 33.35
CA PRO A 160 26.27 -10.57 32.55
C PRO A 160 26.75 -10.84 31.10
N PRO A 161 26.17 -11.82 30.39
CA PRO A 161 26.44 -12.00 28.97
C PRO A 161 26.05 -10.74 28.18
N PRO A 162 26.73 -10.44 27.06
CA PRO A 162 26.36 -9.32 26.21
C PRO A 162 24.95 -9.53 25.63
N VAL A 163 24.16 -8.45 25.65
CA VAL A 163 22.79 -8.47 25.13
C VAL A 163 22.81 -8.00 23.68
N MET A 164 22.21 -8.81 22.79
CA MET A 164 22.11 -8.47 21.38
C MET A 164 21.20 -7.24 21.20
N PRO A 165 21.67 -6.18 20.49
CA PRO A 165 20.82 -5.03 20.21
C PRO A 165 19.69 -5.42 19.25
N PRO A 166 18.49 -4.81 19.36
CA PRO A 166 17.42 -5.04 18.40
C PRO A 166 17.89 -4.66 16.99
N ALA A 167 17.50 -5.44 15.99
CA ALA A 167 17.66 -5.05 14.59
C ALA A 167 16.88 -3.75 14.31
N GLY A 168 17.36 -2.96 13.35
CA GLY A 168 16.62 -1.79 12.86
C GLY A 168 15.29 -2.20 12.22
N GLN A 169 14.35 -1.27 12.13
CA GLN A 169 13.13 -1.50 11.34
C GLN A 169 13.46 -1.38 9.84
N ALA A 170 12.82 -2.21 9.03
CA ALA A 170 12.94 -2.13 7.58
C ALA A 170 12.38 -0.80 7.05
N PRO A 171 13.01 -0.19 6.02
CA PRO A 171 12.45 0.95 5.32
C PRO A 171 11.03 0.67 4.82
N TRP A 172 10.15 1.64 4.97
CA TRP A 172 8.80 1.58 4.42
C TRP A 172 8.82 1.96 2.94
N ILE A 173 8.07 1.23 2.11
CA ILE A 173 7.84 1.60 0.70
C ILE A 173 6.55 2.41 0.63
N GLU A 174 6.67 3.70 0.29
CA GLU A 174 5.54 4.58 0.02
C GLU A 174 5.15 4.46 -1.47
N ILE A 175 3.87 4.24 -1.75
CA ILE A 175 3.33 4.31 -3.11
C ILE A 175 2.78 5.73 -3.31
N GLU A 176 3.29 6.42 -4.33
CA GLU A 176 2.77 7.73 -4.72
C GLU A 176 1.26 7.67 -5.03
N THR A 177 0.54 8.74 -4.67
CA THR A 177 -0.89 8.87 -5.01
C THR A 177 -1.10 9.04 -6.50
N SER A 178 -2.21 8.51 -7.03
CA SER A 178 -2.56 8.68 -8.45
C SER A 178 -2.69 10.16 -8.85
N THR A 179 -2.12 10.51 -10.01
CA THR A 179 -2.27 11.82 -10.67
C THR A 179 -3.09 11.73 -11.96
N ILE A 180 -3.80 10.62 -12.21
CA ILE A 180 -4.53 10.41 -13.48
C ILE A 180 -5.59 11.48 -13.73
N ALA A 181 -6.32 11.90 -12.70
CA ALA A 181 -7.31 12.98 -12.77
C ALA A 181 -6.68 14.31 -13.23
N ASP A 182 -5.48 14.64 -12.74
CA ASP A 182 -4.75 15.85 -13.13
C ASP A 182 -4.30 15.77 -14.59
N HIS A 183 -3.73 14.63 -15.00
CA HIS A 183 -3.25 14.43 -16.38
C HIS A 183 -4.40 14.50 -17.39
N MET A 184 -5.56 13.90 -17.09
CA MET A 184 -6.76 14.02 -17.92
C MET A 184 -7.33 15.45 -17.92
N THR A 185 -7.27 16.16 -16.78
CA THR A 185 -7.66 17.58 -16.71
C THR A 185 -6.76 18.47 -17.59
N GLN A 186 -5.45 18.19 -17.66
CA GLN A 186 -4.55 18.92 -18.56
C GLN A 186 -4.81 18.57 -20.03
N LEU A 187 -5.10 17.31 -20.35
CA LEU A 187 -5.48 16.87 -21.71
C LEU A 187 -6.75 17.58 -22.21
N LEU A 188 -7.77 17.74 -21.34
CA LEU A 188 -8.97 18.54 -21.65
C LEU A 188 -8.62 20.01 -21.93
N LYS A 189 -7.69 20.59 -21.16
CA LYS A 189 -7.30 22.01 -21.27
C LYS A 189 -6.45 22.31 -22.49
N SER A 190 -5.59 21.39 -22.93
CA SER A 190 -4.78 21.59 -24.13
C SER A 190 -5.55 21.26 -25.41
N GLY A 191 -6.42 20.23 -25.38
CA GLY A 191 -7.14 19.76 -26.56
C GLY A 191 -6.25 19.05 -27.59
N ASP A 192 -5.02 18.70 -27.23
CA ASP A 192 -4.06 18.04 -28.12
C ASP A 192 -4.57 16.65 -28.54
N TYR A 193 -4.58 16.38 -29.84
CA TYR A 193 -5.11 15.15 -30.44
C TYR A 193 -6.64 14.97 -30.27
N SER A 194 -7.38 16.07 -30.06
CA SER A 194 -8.85 16.04 -30.09
C SER A 194 -9.41 15.59 -31.44
N ASP A 195 -10.40 14.70 -31.40
CA ASP A 195 -11.06 14.07 -32.55
C ASP A 195 -12.57 14.38 -32.62
N VAL A 196 -13.07 15.16 -31.64
CA VAL A 196 -14.40 15.76 -31.62
C VAL A 196 -14.35 17.21 -31.14
N THR A 197 -15.20 18.06 -31.70
CA THR A 197 -15.40 19.45 -31.27
C THR A 197 -16.88 19.70 -30.99
N PHE A 198 -17.21 20.23 -29.82
CA PHE A 198 -18.56 20.65 -29.50
C PHE A 198 -18.78 22.11 -29.89
N VAL A 199 -19.92 22.41 -30.52
CA VAL A 199 -20.39 23.79 -30.76
C VAL A 199 -21.45 24.12 -29.72
N VAL A 200 -21.16 25.10 -28.86
CA VAL A 200 -21.99 25.54 -27.74
C VAL A 200 -22.39 27.00 -27.96
N GLU A 201 -23.64 27.36 -27.64
CA GLU A 201 -24.20 28.72 -27.84
C GLU A 201 -23.93 29.26 -29.27
N GLY A 202 -24.03 28.36 -30.27
CA GLY A 202 -23.85 28.63 -31.70
C GLY A 202 -22.47 29.12 -32.17
N SER A 203 -21.50 29.32 -31.25
CA SER A 203 -20.23 30.01 -31.59
C SER A 203 -19.00 29.58 -30.79
N HIS A 204 -19.17 28.91 -29.65
CA HIS A 204 -18.06 28.41 -28.86
C HIS A 204 -17.67 26.99 -29.29
N HIS A 205 -16.44 26.83 -29.76
CA HIS A 205 -15.86 25.55 -30.16
C HIS A 205 -15.04 24.95 -29.02
N VAL A 206 -15.46 23.80 -28.49
CA VAL A 206 -14.81 23.12 -27.36
C VAL A 206 -14.24 21.78 -27.82
N PRO A 207 -12.90 21.62 -27.94
CA PRO A 207 -12.28 20.37 -28.35
C PRO A 207 -12.39 19.30 -27.25
N ALA A 208 -12.52 18.03 -27.65
CA ALA A 208 -12.54 16.88 -26.75
C ALA A 208 -12.12 15.58 -27.47
N HIS A 209 -12.04 14.49 -26.70
CA HIS A 209 -11.53 13.19 -27.13
C HIS A 209 -12.62 12.13 -26.99
N LYS A 210 -13.06 11.53 -28.11
CA LYS A 210 -14.10 10.48 -28.11
C LYS A 210 -13.72 9.31 -27.21
N LEU A 211 -12.43 8.93 -27.14
CA LEU A 211 -12.03 7.80 -26.30
C LEU A 211 -12.25 8.06 -24.81
N VAL A 212 -12.03 9.30 -24.32
CA VAL A 212 -12.31 9.65 -22.92
C VAL A 212 -13.81 9.71 -22.70
N LEU A 213 -14.55 10.43 -23.56
CA LEU A 213 -16.01 10.59 -23.45
C LEU A 213 -16.75 9.25 -23.48
N CYS A 214 -16.34 8.33 -24.38
CA CYS A 214 -16.89 6.99 -24.44
C CYS A 214 -16.54 6.17 -23.19
N SER A 215 -15.31 6.27 -22.69
CA SER A 215 -14.91 5.52 -21.49
C SER A 215 -15.66 5.99 -20.24
N ALA A 216 -15.95 7.28 -20.12
CA ALA A 216 -16.63 7.88 -18.98
C ALA A 216 -18.18 7.85 -19.08
N SER A 217 -18.77 7.66 -20.26
CA SER A 217 -20.22 7.77 -20.45
C SER A 217 -20.80 6.87 -21.54
N GLU A 218 -21.85 6.12 -21.17
CA GLU A 218 -22.66 5.35 -22.13
C GLU A 218 -23.44 6.25 -23.10
N PHE A 219 -23.80 7.48 -22.72
CA PHE A 219 -24.43 8.44 -23.63
C PHE A 219 -23.50 8.72 -24.82
N PHE A 220 -22.22 9.02 -24.55
CA PHE A 220 -21.25 9.30 -25.60
C PHE A 220 -20.79 8.04 -26.36
N GLN A 221 -20.74 6.85 -25.73
CA GLN A 221 -20.57 5.58 -26.47
C GLN A 221 -21.67 5.40 -27.53
N ASN A 222 -22.93 5.60 -27.14
CA ASN A 222 -24.05 5.48 -28.06
C ASN A 222 -24.02 6.58 -29.14
N LEU A 223 -23.73 7.84 -28.77
CA LEU A 223 -23.64 8.98 -29.68
C LEU A 223 -22.62 8.76 -30.80
N PHE A 224 -21.43 8.23 -30.45
CA PHE A 224 -20.34 7.97 -31.40
C PHE A 224 -20.35 6.54 -31.97
N GLY A 225 -21.33 5.71 -31.62
CA GLY A 225 -21.47 4.34 -32.13
C GLY A 225 -20.40 3.34 -31.65
N VAL A 226 -19.65 3.66 -30.60
CA VAL A 226 -18.61 2.78 -30.04
C VAL A 226 -19.26 1.64 -29.27
N GLN A 227 -18.98 0.38 -29.67
CA GLN A 227 -19.54 -0.81 -29.03
C GLN A 227 -18.49 -1.64 -28.29
N SER A 228 -18.85 -2.13 -27.09
CA SER A 228 -18.08 -3.18 -26.41
C SER A 228 -18.13 -4.49 -27.20
N SER A 229 -16.96 -5.14 -27.30
CA SER A 229 -16.76 -6.44 -27.94
C SER A 229 -17.56 -7.60 -27.29
N ASN A 230 -18.19 -7.40 -26.13
CA ASN A 230 -18.95 -8.44 -25.43
C ASN A 230 -20.38 -8.66 -25.94
N LYS A 231 -20.92 -7.82 -26.84
CA LYS A 231 -22.21 -8.07 -27.50
C LYS A 231 -22.02 -8.69 -28.89
N LYS A 232 -21.89 -10.02 -28.95
CA LYS A 232 -22.01 -10.81 -30.19
C LYS A 232 -23.46 -10.94 -30.68
N ASP A 233 -24.20 -9.83 -30.75
CA ASP A 233 -25.49 -9.81 -31.43
C ASP A 233 -25.31 -9.42 -32.90
N LYS A 234 -25.75 -10.31 -33.80
CA LYS A 234 -25.75 -10.09 -35.24
C LYS A 234 -26.90 -9.17 -35.65
N SER A 235 -26.84 -7.90 -35.30
CA SER A 235 -27.67 -6.85 -35.90
C SER A 235 -26.79 -5.85 -36.64
N SER A 236 -26.98 -5.81 -37.97
CA SER A 236 -26.63 -4.72 -38.90
C SER A 236 -25.51 -3.73 -38.52
N LYS A 237 -24.49 -3.63 -39.38
CA LYS A 237 -23.74 -2.39 -39.58
C LYS A 237 -24.68 -1.29 -40.08
N SER A 238 -25.39 -0.65 -39.17
CA SER A 238 -26.16 0.56 -39.38
C SER A 238 -25.58 1.62 -38.47
N THR A 239 -24.90 2.60 -39.07
CA THR A 239 -24.63 3.90 -38.43
C THR A 239 -25.93 4.39 -37.80
N PRO A 240 -26.02 4.53 -36.47
CA PRO A 240 -27.26 4.90 -35.84
C PRO A 240 -27.59 6.36 -36.20
N ASN A 241 -28.79 6.57 -36.74
CA ASN A 241 -29.22 7.83 -37.33
C ASN A 241 -29.61 8.85 -36.24
N PHE A 242 -28.63 9.45 -35.58
CA PHE A 242 -28.81 10.18 -34.31
C PHE A 242 -29.10 11.69 -34.41
N ALA A 243 -29.10 12.30 -35.60
CA ALA A 243 -29.25 13.76 -35.76
C ALA A 243 -30.65 14.32 -35.39
N ALA A 244 -31.63 13.49 -35.04
CA ALA A 244 -32.97 13.92 -34.64
C ALA A 244 -33.44 13.21 -33.37
N GLY A 245 -33.32 13.89 -32.22
CA GLY A 245 -33.95 13.49 -30.95
C GLY A 245 -33.01 12.93 -29.88
N CYS A 246 -31.69 12.98 -30.04
CA CYS A 246 -30.76 12.71 -28.94
C CYS A 246 -30.81 13.88 -27.93
N ALA A 247 -30.92 13.59 -26.63
CA ALA A 247 -31.06 14.61 -25.60
C ALA A 247 -29.81 15.52 -25.55
N GLY A 248 -30.01 16.84 -25.58
CA GLY A 248 -28.93 17.84 -25.51
C GLY A 248 -28.14 18.09 -26.80
N VAL A 249 -28.31 17.28 -27.85
CA VAL A 249 -27.63 17.44 -29.14
C VAL A 249 -28.58 17.97 -30.19
N ALA A 250 -28.21 19.08 -30.84
CA ALA A 250 -28.95 19.73 -31.91
C ALA A 250 -28.50 19.27 -33.31
N GLY A 251 -27.26 18.80 -33.46
CA GLY A 251 -26.73 18.30 -34.72
C GLY A 251 -25.38 17.58 -34.58
N ILE A 252 -25.04 16.74 -35.55
CA ILE A 252 -23.74 16.05 -35.64
C ILE A 252 -23.30 16.09 -37.10
N GLU A 253 -22.06 16.52 -37.34
CA GLU A 253 -21.43 16.56 -38.65
C GLU A 253 -20.11 15.78 -38.62
N GLU A 254 -19.91 14.85 -39.55
CA GLU A 254 -18.63 14.16 -39.71
C GLU A 254 -17.79 14.86 -40.78
N GLY A 255 -16.71 15.51 -40.35
CA GLY A 255 -15.76 16.20 -41.23
C GLY A 255 -14.46 15.44 -41.41
N THR A 256 -13.65 15.86 -42.39
CA THR A 256 -12.31 15.29 -42.63
C THR A 256 -11.30 15.60 -41.51
N SER A 257 -11.63 16.54 -40.62
CA SER A 257 -10.80 16.98 -39.50
C SER A 257 -11.34 16.56 -38.13
N GLY A 258 -12.32 15.65 -38.07
CA GLY A 258 -12.97 15.21 -36.84
C GLY A 258 -14.50 15.35 -36.89
N THR A 259 -15.16 14.93 -35.81
CA THR A 259 -16.63 15.07 -35.66
C THR A 259 -16.97 16.40 -35.00
N VAL A 260 -17.96 17.11 -35.51
CA VAL A 260 -18.53 18.31 -34.88
C VAL A 260 -19.88 17.95 -34.27
N VAL A 261 -20.10 18.29 -33.01
CA VAL A 261 -21.36 18.05 -32.30
C VAL A 261 -21.94 19.38 -31.83
N THR A 262 -23.04 19.82 -32.43
CA THR A 262 -23.75 21.03 -32.01
C THR A 262 -24.67 20.70 -30.85
N LEU A 263 -24.49 21.37 -29.72
CA LEU A 263 -25.38 21.27 -28.56
C LEU A 263 -26.62 22.15 -28.74
N ARG A 264 -27.65 21.91 -27.94
CA ARG A 264 -28.82 22.81 -27.86
C ARG A 264 -28.43 24.16 -27.24
N ASP A 265 -29.10 25.22 -27.69
CA ASP A 265 -28.90 26.60 -27.23
C ASP A 265 -29.22 26.83 -25.73
N ASP A 266 -29.89 25.88 -25.05
CA ASP A 266 -30.18 25.96 -23.62
C ASP A 266 -29.04 25.45 -22.72
N ILE A 267 -27.98 24.88 -23.32
CA ILE A 267 -26.76 24.45 -22.65
C ILE A 267 -25.70 25.53 -22.83
N SER A 268 -25.35 26.25 -21.76
CA SER A 268 -24.31 27.27 -21.83
C SER A 268 -22.90 26.70 -21.72
N LEU A 269 -21.90 27.41 -22.26
CA LEU A 269 -20.49 27.04 -22.22
C LEU A 269 -19.99 26.69 -20.81
N GLU A 270 -20.33 27.49 -19.80
CA GLU A 270 -19.97 27.23 -18.39
C GLU A 270 -20.46 25.85 -17.90
N VAL A 271 -21.74 25.52 -18.15
CA VAL A 271 -22.34 24.26 -17.70
C VAL A 271 -21.72 23.07 -18.42
N PHE A 272 -21.52 23.18 -19.74
CA PHE A 272 -20.90 22.11 -20.52
C PHE A 272 -19.41 21.91 -20.18
N THR A 273 -18.70 22.97 -19.79
CA THR A 273 -17.31 22.88 -19.33
C THR A 273 -17.23 22.00 -18.07
N HIS A 274 -18.10 22.21 -17.08
CA HIS A 274 -18.17 21.36 -15.88
C HIS A 274 -18.59 19.90 -16.18
N VAL A 275 -19.43 19.68 -17.20
CA VAL A 275 -19.74 18.32 -17.69
C VAL A 275 -18.48 17.64 -18.26
N LEU A 276 -17.67 18.34 -19.06
CA LEU A 276 -16.41 17.79 -19.58
C LEU A 276 -15.38 17.56 -18.47
N GLU A 277 -15.19 18.50 -17.54
CA GLU A 277 -14.28 18.34 -16.40
C GLU A 277 -14.60 17.08 -15.58
N PHE A 278 -15.89 16.86 -15.31
CA PHE A 278 -16.38 15.65 -14.65
C PHE A 278 -16.08 14.38 -15.46
N LEU A 279 -16.30 14.39 -16.78
CA LEU A 279 -16.04 13.24 -17.66
C LEU A 279 -14.56 12.88 -17.79
N TYR A 280 -13.64 13.83 -17.55
CA TYR A 280 -12.19 13.59 -17.65
C TYR A 280 -11.54 13.23 -16.31
N SER A 281 -12.03 13.79 -15.20
CA SER A 281 -11.35 13.70 -13.89
C SER A 281 -12.18 13.04 -12.78
N GLY A 282 -13.45 12.71 -13.07
CA GLY A 282 -14.43 12.21 -12.11
C GLY A 282 -15.12 13.28 -11.27
N LEU A 283 -14.70 14.56 -11.34
CA LEU A 283 -15.28 15.69 -10.59
C LEU A 283 -15.28 16.99 -11.43
N PRO A 284 -16.30 17.86 -11.31
CA PRO A 284 -16.29 19.18 -11.94
C PRO A 284 -15.35 20.15 -11.19
N VAL A 285 -14.70 21.08 -11.90
CA VAL A 285 -13.81 22.09 -11.28
C VAL A 285 -14.63 23.33 -10.89
N LEU A 286 -15.27 23.25 -9.73
CA LEU A 286 -16.12 24.32 -9.21
C LEU A 286 -15.29 25.33 -8.41
N THR A 287 -15.15 26.55 -8.94
CA THR A 287 -14.37 27.64 -8.32
C THR A 287 -15.19 28.39 -7.26
N GLU A 288 -14.70 28.41 -6.02
CA GLU A 288 -15.42 28.91 -4.83
C GLU A 288 -16.80 28.24 -4.63
N ALA A 289 -17.53 28.59 -3.56
CA ALA A 289 -18.81 27.96 -3.25
C ALA A 289 -19.85 28.29 -4.35
N PRO A 290 -20.27 27.31 -5.18
CA PRO A 290 -21.14 27.58 -6.32
C PRO A 290 -22.56 27.95 -5.86
N THR A 291 -23.24 28.80 -6.63
CA THR A 291 -24.62 29.17 -6.31
C THR A 291 -25.58 28.00 -6.56
N GLU A 292 -26.66 27.94 -5.80
CA GLU A 292 -27.71 26.92 -5.95
C GLU A 292 -28.32 26.90 -7.36
N GLU A 293 -28.40 28.07 -8.02
CA GLU A 293 -28.79 28.19 -9.43
C GLU A 293 -27.82 27.49 -10.38
N LYS A 294 -26.49 27.68 -10.20
CA LYS A 294 -25.47 27.00 -11.01
C LYS A 294 -25.53 25.49 -10.81
N LEU A 295 -25.66 25.04 -9.56
CA LEU A 295 -25.81 23.61 -9.25
C LEU A 295 -27.08 23.03 -9.88
N THR A 296 -28.21 23.72 -9.81
CA THR A 296 -29.47 23.30 -10.45
C THR A 296 -29.32 23.15 -11.96
N ARG A 297 -28.65 24.10 -12.63
CA ARG A 297 -28.37 24.03 -14.07
C ARG A 297 -27.41 22.89 -14.43
N LEU A 298 -26.41 22.62 -13.58
CA LEU A 298 -25.49 21.50 -13.77
C LEU A 298 -26.16 20.14 -13.54
N THR A 299 -27.04 20.01 -12.54
CA THR A 299 -27.87 18.81 -12.33
C THR A 299 -28.78 18.55 -13.54
N ALA A 300 -29.42 19.58 -14.10
CA ALA A 300 -30.25 19.43 -15.30
C ALA A 300 -29.44 18.96 -16.52
N ALA A 301 -28.19 19.43 -16.69
CA ALA A 301 -27.30 18.94 -17.73
C ALA A 301 -26.80 17.50 -17.45
N ALA A 302 -26.54 17.16 -16.18
CA ALA A 302 -26.18 15.81 -15.78
C ALA A 302 -27.30 14.80 -16.08
N GLU A 303 -28.57 15.14 -15.81
CA GLU A 303 -29.73 14.35 -16.21
C GLU A 303 -29.81 14.21 -17.73
N LEU A 304 -29.60 15.30 -18.48
CA LEU A 304 -29.66 15.34 -19.95
C LEU A 304 -28.62 14.43 -20.62
N PHE A 305 -27.40 14.38 -20.08
CA PHE A 305 -26.29 13.55 -20.57
C PHE A 305 -26.20 12.17 -19.87
N HIS A 306 -27.19 11.81 -19.05
CA HIS A 306 -27.27 10.55 -18.30
C HIS A 306 -26.05 10.31 -17.36
N LEU A 307 -25.66 11.32 -16.57
CA LEU A 307 -24.49 11.32 -15.68
C LEU A 307 -24.91 11.30 -14.19
N PRO A 308 -25.41 10.17 -13.64
CA PRO A 308 -26.02 10.12 -12.31
C PRO A 308 -25.07 10.52 -11.18
N TYR A 309 -23.77 10.23 -11.31
CA TYR A 309 -22.77 10.61 -10.31
C TYR A 309 -22.47 12.12 -10.32
N LEU A 310 -22.64 12.83 -11.45
CA LEU A 310 -22.54 14.29 -11.48
C LEU A 310 -23.73 14.92 -10.75
N SER A 311 -24.95 14.40 -10.97
CA SER A 311 -26.13 14.80 -10.16
C SER A 311 -25.89 14.56 -8.67
N GLN A 312 -25.31 13.42 -8.28
CA GLN A 312 -24.95 13.12 -6.89
C GLN A 312 -23.90 14.09 -6.32
N VAL A 313 -22.88 14.46 -7.11
CA VAL A 313 -21.87 15.45 -6.71
C VAL A 313 -22.51 16.81 -6.45
N CYS A 314 -23.42 17.25 -7.32
CA CYS A 314 -24.18 18.49 -7.12
C CYS A 314 -25.07 18.43 -5.88
N ASP A 315 -25.81 17.33 -5.68
CA ASP A 315 -26.65 17.09 -4.50
C ASP A 315 -25.85 17.16 -3.19
N ASN A 316 -24.67 16.53 -3.16
CA ASN A 316 -23.78 16.57 -2.00
C ASN A 316 -23.33 18.01 -1.69
N ILE A 317 -23.03 18.84 -2.69
CA ILE A 317 -22.64 20.24 -2.49
C ILE A 317 -23.84 21.06 -1.96
N ILE A 318 -25.04 20.90 -2.53
CA ILE A 318 -26.27 21.56 -2.04
C ILE A 318 -26.50 21.23 -0.55
N ARG A 319 -26.26 19.97 -0.15
CA ARG A 319 -26.43 19.49 1.23
C ARG A 319 -25.26 19.82 2.17
N LYS A 320 -24.15 20.37 1.66
CA LYS A 320 -22.89 20.60 2.38
C LYS A 320 -22.21 19.29 2.85
N GLU A 321 -22.41 18.24 2.08
CA GLU A 321 -21.83 16.89 2.22
C GLU A 321 -20.70 16.65 1.19
N GLU A 322 -20.13 17.72 0.64
CA GLU A 322 -19.07 17.71 -0.40
C GLU A 322 -17.83 16.89 -0.03
N PHE A 323 -17.57 16.65 1.26
CA PHE A 323 -16.52 15.77 1.76
C PHE A 323 -16.65 14.30 1.29
N LEU A 324 -17.83 13.90 0.79
CA LEU A 324 -18.06 12.59 0.18
C LEU A 324 -17.57 12.51 -1.27
N ASN A 325 -17.50 13.63 -1.98
CA ASN A 325 -17.20 13.69 -3.42
C ASN A 325 -15.83 13.11 -3.83
N PRO A 326 -14.73 13.24 -3.05
CA PRO A 326 -13.45 12.62 -3.40
C PRO A 326 -13.54 11.11 -3.66
N SER A 327 -14.41 10.39 -2.91
CA SER A 327 -14.62 8.95 -3.11
C SER A 327 -15.32 8.61 -4.43
N ILE A 328 -16.19 9.50 -4.92
CA ILE A 328 -16.83 9.40 -6.24
C ILE A 328 -15.77 9.58 -7.33
N GLY A 329 -14.90 10.60 -7.18
CA GLY A 329 -13.80 10.86 -8.11
C GLY A 329 -12.86 9.66 -8.27
N THR A 330 -12.36 9.09 -7.17
CA THR A 330 -11.52 7.88 -7.20
C THR A 330 -12.22 6.72 -7.92
N TYR A 331 -13.46 6.40 -7.51
CA TYR A 331 -14.23 5.29 -8.10
C TYR A 331 -14.48 5.47 -9.61
N LEU A 332 -14.77 6.71 -10.05
CA LEU A 332 -15.00 7.00 -11.46
C LEU A 332 -13.72 6.92 -12.29
N ASN A 333 -12.58 7.35 -11.75
CA ASN A 333 -11.29 7.22 -12.43
C ASN A 333 -10.91 5.74 -12.62
N ASP A 334 -11.05 4.91 -11.59
CA ASP A 334 -10.84 3.46 -11.69
C ASP A 334 -11.80 2.81 -12.72
N THR A 335 -13.09 3.15 -12.65
CA THR A 335 -14.13 2.60 -13.55
C THR A 335 -13.88 3.02 -15.00
N THR A 336 -13.51 4.28 -15.23
CA THR A 336 -13.16 4.82 -16.55
C THR A 336 -11.88 4.17 -17.08
N GLY A 337 -10.89 3.93 -16.21
CA GLY A 337 -9.69 3.13 -16.51
C GLY A 337 -10.01 1.70 -16.98
N GLN A 338 -10.92 1.02 -16.30
CA GLN A 338 -11.38 -0.30 -16.77
C GLN A 338 -12.17 -0.22 -18.09
N LYS A 339 -12.96 0.84 -18.30
CA LYS A 339 -13.74 1.01 -19.53
C LYS A 339 -12.86 1.37 -20.75
N ILE A 340 -11.86 2.24 -20.59
CA ILE A 340 -10.90 2.56 -21.66
C ILE A 340 -10.06 1.32 -22.02
N LYS A 341 -9.72 0.48 -21.03
CA LYS A 341 -9.11 -0.83 -21.25
C LYS A 341 -10.03 -1.77 -22.04
N GLU A 342 -11.30 -1.89 -21.63
CA GLU A 342 -12.28 -2.74 -22.32
C GLU A 342 -12.52 -2.30 -23.77
N LEU A 343 -12.60 -1.00 -24.04
CA LEU A 343 -13.00 -0.46 -25.34
C LEU A 343 -11.83 -0.25 -26.32
N PHE A 344 -10.69 0.25 -25.86
CA PHE A 344 -9.65 0.84 -26.73
C PHE A 344 -8.23 0.29 -26.54
N PHE A 345 -7.89 -0.30 -25.39
CA PHE A 345 -6.54 -0.77 -25.13
C PHE A 345 -6.11 -1.89 -26.11
N ASN A 346 -4.96 -1.67 -26.77
CA ASN A 346 -4.43 -2.52 -27.84
C ASN A 346 -5.45 -2.87 -28.94
N LYS A 347 -6.32 -1.92 -29.30
CA LYS A 347 -7.31 -2.05 -30.38
C LYS A 347 -7.13 -0.95 -31.42
N SER A 348 -7.46 -1.25 -32.67
CA SER A 348 -7.37 -0.29 -33.78
C SER A 348 -8.45 0.79 -33.77
N GLU A 349 -9.48 0.65 -32.94
CA GLU A 349 -10.58 1.61 -32.82
C GLU A 349 -10.05 2.94 -32.26
N LEU A 350 -10.22 4.05 -32.98
CA LEU A 350 -9.66 5.39 -32.69
C LEU A 350 -8.12 5.49 -32.60
N SER A 351 -7.38 4.41 -32.86
CA SER A 351 -5.92 4.39 -32.74
C SER A 351 -5.23 5.24 -33.82
N ASP A 352 -4.45 6.23 -33.39
CA ASP A 352 -3.69 7.17 -34.21
C ASP A 352 -2.18 6.84 -34.26
N ILE A 353 -1.74 5.86 -33.47
CA ILE A 353 -0.37 5.36 -33.44
C ILE A 353 -0.32 3.84 -33.17
N SER A 354 0.66 3.19 -33.78
CA SER A 354 0.99 1.79 -33.52
C SER A 354 2.48 1.58 -33.25
N PHE A 355 2.79 0.66 -32.36
CA PHE A 355 4.15 0.23 -32.03
C PHE A 355 4.43 -1.13 -32.65
N ILE A 356 5.67 -1.36 -33.08
CA ILE A 356 6.14 -2.68 -33.54
C ILE A 356 7.06 -3.25 -32.46
N VAL A 357 6.54 -4.19 -31.66
CA VAL A 357 7.23 -4.81 -30.52
C VAL A 357 7.44 -6.29 -30.84
N GLN A 358 8.69 -6.73 -30.96
CA GLN A 358 9.04 -8.11 -31.38
C GLN A 358 8.36 -8.58 -32.69
N GLY A 359 7.99 -7.65 -33.57
CA GLY A 359 7.24 -7.92 -34.82
C GLY A 359 5.72 -7.90 -34.68
N THR A 360 5.19 -7.90 -33.45
CA THR A 360 3.76 -7.70 -33.16
C THR A 360 3.40 -6.22 -33.30
N THR A 361 2.23 -5.92 -33.88
CA THR A 361 1.67 -4.57 -33.91
C THR A 361 0.83 -4.33 -32.66
N VAL A 362 1.18 -3.32 -31.87
CA VAL A 362 0.46 -2.88 -30.67
C VAL A 362 -0.20 -1.52 -30.96
N HIS A 363 -1.50 -1.40 -30.74
CA HIS A 363 -2.26 -0.18 -31.03
C HIS A 363 -2.39 0.74 -29.81
N ALA A 364 -2.26 2.05 -30.01
CA ALA A 364 -2.42 3.05 -28.96
C ALA A 364 -2.95 4.40 -29.48
N HIS A 365 -3.05 5.38 -28.57
CA HIS A 365 -3.69 6.68 -28.75
C HIS A 365 -2.77 7.80 -28.21
N LYS A 366 -2.29 8.71 -29.06
CA LYS A 366 -1.33 9.76 -28.66
C LYS A 366 -1.86 10.59 -27.49
N ALA A 367 -3.15 10.97 -27.51
CA ALA A 367 -3.83 11.70 -26.44
C ALA A 367 -3.55 11.14 -25.02
N ILE A 368 -3.62 9.81 -24.85
CA ILE A 368 -3.34 9.15 -23.56
C ILE A 368 -1.82 9.10 -23.31
N LEU A 369 -1.03 8.74 -24.32
CA LEU A 369 0.41 8.56 -24.16
C LEU A 369 1.13 9.88 -23.81
N THR A 370 0.80 10.99 -24.48
CA THR A 370 1.45 12.29 -24.25
C THR A 370 0.98 12.98 -22.98
N SER A 371 -0.25 12.71 -22.52
CA SER A 371 -0.73 13.22 -21.22
C SER A 371 -0.21 12.41 -20.03
N ARG A 372 0.18 11.15 -20.23
CA ARG A 372 0.57 10.23 -19.15
C ARG A 372 2.08 9.93 -19.09
N SER A 373 2.84 10.21 -20.15
CA SER A 373 4.31 10.15 -20.16
C SER A 373 4.90 11.37 -20.84
N GLU A 374 5.64 12.19 -20.09
CA GLU A 374 6.38 13.33 -20.64
C GLU A 374 7.38 12.90 -21.73
N VAL A 375 8.03 11.73 -21.55
CA VAL A 375 8.93 11.13 -22.54
C VAL A 375 8.20 10.85 -23.86
N MET A 376 6.97 10.30 -23.81
CA MET A 376 6.16 10.11 -25.02
C MET A 376 5.61 11.43 -25.58
N GLY A 377 5.30 12.41 -24.72
CA GLY A 377 4.97 13.78 -25.10
C GLY A 377 6.05 14.44 -25.95
N VAL A 378 7.31 14.34 -25.52
CA VAL A 378 8.48 14.84 -26.27
C VAL A 378 8.73 14.02 -27.54
N MET A 379 8.58 12.69 -27.49
CA MET A 379 8.78 11.79 -28.64
C MET A 379 7.80 12.06 -29.80
N PHE A 380 6.53 12.36 -29.49
CA PHE A 380 5.52 12.67 -30.52
C PHE A 380 5.42 14.16 -30.83
N GLY A 381 5.99 15.02 -29.99
CA GLY A 381 6.11 16.46 -30.23
C GLY A 381 7.30 16.84 -31.13
N GLY A 382 7.22 18.04 -31.72
CA GLY A 382 8.36 18.69 -32.36
C GLY A 382 8.93 17.98 -33.60
N SER A 383 10.25 18.04 -33.76
CA SER A 383 10.98 17.73 -35.00
C SER A 383 11.57 16.31 -35.08
N PHE A 384 11.16 15.40 -34.18
CA PHE A 384 11.59 14.01 -34.22
C PHE A 384 10.94 13.25 -35.38
N SER A 385 11.59 12.20 -35.89
CA SER A 385 11.04 11.32 -36.95
C SER A 385 9.66 10.76 -36.59
N GLU A 386 9.50 10.46 -35.30
CA GLU A 386 8.36 9.85 -34.64
C GLU A 386 7.11 10.74 -34.63
N SER A 387 7.25 12.07 -34.67
CA SER A 387 6.10 12.99 -34.71
C SER A 387 5.29 12.82 -36.01
N SER A 388 6.00 12.54 -37.12
CA SER A 388 5.42 12.29 -38.45
C SER A 388 5.03 10.83 -38.71
N SER A 389 5.39 9.89 -37.83
CA SER A 389 5.13 8.46 -38.03
C SER A 389 3.86 7.98 -37.31
N SER A 390 3.13 7.07 -37.95
CA SER A 390 2.06 6.27 -37.31
C SER A 390 2.55 4.89 -36.85
N LYS A 391 3.82 4.56 -37.09
CA LYS A 391 4.47 3.29 -36.74
C LYS A 391 5.83 3.50 -36.10
N VAL A 392 5.97 3.11 -34.84
CA VAL A 392 7.20 3.29 -34.05
C VAL A 392 7.77 1.92 -33.65
N PRO A 393 9.01 1.57 -34.06
CA PRO A 393 9.64 0.32 -33.62
C PRO A 393 10.06 0.43 -32.15
N VAL A 394 9.84 -0.64 -31.38
CA VAL A 394 10.27 -0.73 -29.97
C VAL A 394 11.25 -1.90 -29.84
N THR A 395 12.43 -1.62 -29.29
CA THR A 395 13.52 -2.58 -29.12
C THR A 395 13.85 -2.76 -27.64
N GLY A 396 13.98 -4.00 -27.17
CA GLY A 396 14.29 -4.32 -25.77
C GLY A 396 13.22 -5.21 -25.14
N PRO A 397 12.05 -4.67 -24.74
CA PRO A 397 11.04 -5.40 -23.99
C PRO A 397 10.33 -6.48 -24.82
N THR A 398 9.69 -7.41 -24.11
CA THR A 398 8.70 -8.31 -24.71
C THR A 398 7.40 -7.57 -25.03
N THR A 399 6.54 -8.15 -25.87
CA THR A 399 5.22 -7.57 -26.12
C THR A 399 4.40 -7.41 -24.83
N ASP A 400 4.43 -8.38 -23.93
CA ASP A 400 3.65 -8.37 -22.68
C ASP A 400 4.14 -7.30 -21.68
N VAL A 401 5.46 -7.13 -21.57
CA VAL A 401 6.09 -6.10 -20.73
C VAL A 401 5.78 -4.70 -21.24
N PHE A 402 5.81 -4.49 -22.56
CA PHE A 402 5.39 -3.20 -23.14
C PHE A 402 3.89 -2.96 -22.99
N LEU A 403 3.05 -4.00 -23.08
CA LEU A 403 1.61 -3.90 -22.79
C LEU A 403 1.34 -3.56 -21.32
N ALA A 404 2.12 -4.06 -20.36
CA ALA A 404 2.00 -3.70 -18.95
C ALA A 404 2.27 -2.20 -18.71
N LEU A 405 3.30 -1.62 -19.35
CA LEU A 405 3.53 -0.18 -19.34
C LEU A 405 2.35 0.58 -19.96
N LEU A 406 1.86 0.16 -21.12
CA LEU A 406 0.71 0.83 -21.75
C LEU A 406 -0.55 0.72 -20.88
N GLU A 407 -0.80 -0.40 -20.21
CA GLU A 407 -1.93 -0.56 -19.31
C GLU A 407 -1.89 0.44 -18.15
N TYR A 408 -0.69 0.68 -17.60
CA TYR A 408 -0.46 1.71 -16.59
C TYR A 408 -0.78 3.12 -17.09
N LEU A 409 -0.34 3.47 -18.31
CA LEU A 409 -0.63 4.79 -18.87
C LEU A 409 -2.15 5.00 -19.02
N TYR A 410 -2.90 3.98 -19.42
CA TYR A 410 -4.35 4.06 -19.64
C TYR A 410 -5.20 3.98 -18.36
N THR A 411 -4.73 3.27 -17.33
CA THR A 411 -5.58 2.86 -16.20
C THR A 411 -5.02 3.20 -14.82
N ASP A 412 -3.80 3.72 -14.75
CA ASP A 412 -3.01 3.91 -13.52
C ASP A 412 -2.74 2.61 -12.72
N ASN A 413 -3.01 1.45 -13.34
CA ASN A 413 -2.84 0.11 -12.81
C ASN A 413 -2.03 -0.74 -13.81
N ALA A 414 -1.27 -1.72 -13.32
CA ALA A 414 -0.46 -2.60 -14.15
C ALA A 414 -0.58 -4.07 -13.69
N PRO A 415 -0.46 -5.05 -14.60
CA PRO A 415 -0.49 -6.48 -14.28
C PRO A 415 0.88 -6.93 -13.71
N ILE A 416 1.30 -6.32 -12.59
CA ILE A 416 2.64 -6.51 -12.00
C ILE A 416 2.87 -7.95 -11.55
N GLU A 417 1.85 -8.60 -10.97
CA GLU A 417 1.93 -10.00 -10.54
C GLU A 417 2.03 -10.98 -11.72
N ASP A 418 1.33 -10.70 -12.84
CA ASP A 418 1.31 -11.59 -14.01
C ASP A 418 2.59 -11.48 -14.87
N VAL A 419 3.15 -10.28 -14.97
CA VAL A 419 4.30 -9.97 -15.85
C VAL A 419 5.64 -9.96 -15.10
N GLY A 420 5.63 -9.61 -13.81
CA GLY A 420 6.83 -9.51 -12.97
C GLY A 420 7.33 -8.07 -12.81
N PRO A 421 7.56 -7.57 -11.58
CA PRO A 421 8.01 -6.20 -11.34
C PRO A 421 9.44 -5.94 -11.86
N LEU A 422 10.29 -6.97 -11.89
CA LEU A 422 11.66 -6.90 -12.42
C LEU A 422 11.71 -6.56 -13.91
N ASP A 423 10.75 -7.06 -14.70
CA ASP A 423 10.69 -6.82 -16.14
C ASP A 423 10.01 -5.48 -16.47
N ILE A 424 9.07 -5.02 -15.62
CA ILE A 424 8.39 -3.73 -15.78
C ILE A 424 9.29 -2.55 -15.37
N LEU A 425 10.08 -2.68 -14.30
CA LEU A 425 10.88 -1.60 -13.70
C LEU A 425 11.75 -0.84 -14.73
N PRO A 426 12.50 -1.48 -15.65
CA PRO A 426 13.29 -0.77 -16.67
C PRO A 426 12.46 0.12 -17.60
N LEU A 427 11.23 -0.29 -17.93
CA LEU A 427 10.32 0.54 -18.74
C LEU A 427 9.69 1.66 -17.91
N ALA A 428 9.37 1.42 -16.65
CA ALA A 428 8.85 2.44 -15.75
C ALA A 428 9.85 3.60 -15.61
N ASP A 429 11.13 3.29 -15.41
CA ASP A 429 12.24 4.24 -15.41
C ASP A 429 12.41 4.94 -16.77
N GLN A 430 12.55 4.17 -17.87
CA GLN A 430 12.76 4.71 -19.22
C GLN A 430 11.68 5.71 -19.66
N TYR A 431 10.42 5.53 -19.23
CA TYR A 431 9.29 6.40 -19.59
C TYR A 431 8.86 7.36 -18.47
N GLY A 432 9.65 7.50 -17.40
CA GLY A 432 9.48 8.49 -16.33
C GLY A 432 8.26 8.27 -15.43
N GLN A 433 7.91 7.01 -15.14
CA GLN A 433 6.70 6.62 -14.42
C GLN A 433 6.99 6.33 -12.93
N THR A 434 7.26 7.38 -12.15
CA THR A 434 7.68 7.30 -10.72
C THR A 434 6.77 6.42 -9.87
N ARG A 435 5.45 6.64 -9.91
CA ARG A 435 4.48 5.82 -9.18
C ARG A 435 4.50 4.34 -9.59
N LEU A 436 4.75 4.02 -10.87
CA LEU A 436 4.89 2.64 -11.33
C LEU A 436 6.19 2.00 -10.79
N ILE A 437 7.28 2.78 -10.68
CA ILE A 437 8.50 2.35 -9.97
C ILE A 437 8.12 2.02 -8.52
N SER A 438 7.47 2.92 -7.77
CA SER A 438 7.09 2.67 -6.36
C SER A 438 6.21 1.43 -6.16
N MET A 439 5.32 1.13 -7.12
CA MET A 439 4.56 -0.12 -7.09
C MET A 439 5.45 -1.34 -7.32
N CYS A 440 6.36 -1.29 -8.32
CA CYS A 440 7.32 -2.37 -8.56
C CYS A 440 8.23 -2.59 -7.32
N GLU A 441 8.72 -1.52 -6.70
CA GLU A 441 9.49 -1.57 -5.45
C GLU A 441 8.75 -2.35 -4.36
N LEU A 442 7.47 -2.02 -4.12
CA LEU A 442 6.66 -2.72 -3.11
C LEU A 442 6.53 -4.21 -3.43
N TYR A 443 6.15 -4.56 -4.66
CA TYR A 443 5.99 -5.96 -5.08
C TYR A 443 7.30 -6.73 -4.93
N MET A 444 8.44 -6.15 -5.32
CA MET A 444 9.76 -6.78 -5.17
C MET A 444 10.11 -7.06 -3.70
N THR A 445 9.80 -6.17 -2.76
CA THR A 445 9.99 -6.50 -1.32
C THR A 445 9.13 -7.69 -0.89
N LYS A 446 7.91 -7.82 -1.42
CA LYS A 446 6.97 -8.89 -1.07
C LYS A 446 7.34 -10.23 -1.72
N ASP A 447 7.96 -10.19 -2.89
CA ASP A 447 8.54 -11.37 -3.54
C ASP A 447 9.75 -11.89 -2.76
N VAL A 448 10.65 -11.01 -2.32
CA VAL A 448 11.77 -11.39 -1.44
C VAL A 448 11.26 -11.92 -0.10
N ASP A 449 10.33 -11.23 0.58
CA ASP A 449 9.72 -11.69 1.85
C ASP A 449 9.13 -13.11 1.71
N ARG A 450 8.50 -13.41 0.56
CA ARG A 450 7.87 -14.70 0.26
C ARG A 450 8.88 -15.81 0.00
N ASP A 451 9.88 -15.58 -0.84
CA ASP A 451 10.92 -16.58 -1.19
C ASP A 451 11.89 -16.85 -0.03
N THR A 452 12.15 -15.84 0.81
CA THR A 452 13.08 -15.98 1.96
C THR A 452 12.45 -16.52 3.24
N GLY A 453 11.12 -16.67 3.30
CA GLY A 453 10.37 -17.00 4.51
C GLY A 453 10.73 -18.35 5.18
N GLU A 454 11.24 -19.33 4.43
CA GLU A 454 11.78 -20.57 5.00
C GLU A 454 13.27 -20.47 5.36
N SER A 455 14.10 -19.89 4.48
CA SER A 455 15.54 -19.79 4.67
C SER A 455 16.18 -18.82 3.68
N ILE A 456 16.77 -17.73 4.20
CA ILE A 456 17.53 -16.76 3.42
C ILE A 456 18.74 -17.40 2.71
N GLU A 457 19.40 -18.38 3.34
CA GLU A 457 20.57 -19.07 2.77
C GLU A 457 20.25 -19.96 1.57
N LYS A 458 18.98 -20.39 1.43
CA LYS A 458 18.52 -21.32 0.39
C LYS A 458 17.52 -20.70 -0.60
N SER A 459 17.12 -19.46 -0.35
CA SER A 459 16.15 -18.73 -1.18
C SER A 459 16.68 -18.58 -2.61
N SER A 460 15.78 -18.56 -3.59
CA SER A 460 16.14 -18.44 -5.00
C SER A 460 16.45 -17.02 -5.45
N THR A 461 15.99 -16.01 -4.70
CA THR A 461 16.08 -14.58 -5.04
C THR A 461 17.47 -14.02 -4.77
N ASP A 462 18.17 -13.56 -5.80
CA ASP A 462 19.42 -12.80 -5.67
C ASP A 462 19.13 -11.34 -5.22
N VAL A 463 19.20 -11.09 -3.91
CA VAL A 463 18.96 -9.76 -3.33
C VAL A 463 20.08 -8.76 -3.66
N ILE A 464 21.26 -9.23 -4.06
CA ILE A 464 22.39 -8.35 -4.44
C ILE A 464 22.27 -7.92 -5.90
N GLY A 465 21.89 -8.83 -6.79
CA GLY A 465 21.44 -8.51 -8.15
C GLY A 465 20.23 -7.57 -8.12
N LEU A 466 19.27 -7.80 -7.22
CA LEU A 466 18.12 -6.91 -7.01
C LEU A 466 18.54 -5.49 -6.58
N LEU A 467 19.50 -5.36 -5.65
CA LEU A 467 20.06 -4.06 -5.26
C LEU A 467 20.69 -3.33 -6.45
N VAL A 468 21.48 -4.04 -7.28
CA VAL A 468 22.10 -3.45 -8.48
C VAL A 468 21.02 -3.02 -9.49
N MET A 469 20.00 -3.84 -9.74
CA MET A 469 18.89 -3.47 -10.62
C MET A 469 18.11 -2.25 -10.11
N ALA A 470 17.87 -2.16 -8.80
CA ALA A 470 17.20 -1.03 -8.18
C ALA A 470 18.02 0.28 -8.31
N GLN A 471 19.34 0.20 -8.14
CA GLN A 471 20.24 1.33 -8.33
C GLN A 471 20.37 1.75 -9.81
N MET A 472 20.30 0.79 -10.74
CA MET A 472 20.38 1.05 -12.19
C MET A 472 19.12 1.68 -12.78
N HIS A 473 17.95 1.44 -12.18
CA HIS A 473 16.64 1.88 -12.69
C HIS A 473 15.90 2.83 -11.74
N ASN A 474 16.65 3.69 -11.04
CA ASN A 474 16.13 4.77 -10.21
C ASN A 474 15.02 4.34 -9.22
N ALA A 475 15.21 3.19 -8.57
CA ALA A 475 14.34 2.66 -7.51
C ALA A 475 14.99 2.83 -6.12
N PRO A 476 14.92 4.04 -5.52
CA PRO A 476 15.66 4.38 -4.31
C PRO A 476 15.11 3.69 -3.04
N GLN A 477 13.81 3.43 -2.96
CA GLN A 477 13.20 2.80 -1.78
C GLN A 477 13.59 1.32 -1.73
N LEU A 478 13.55 0.63 -2.88
CA LEU A 478 14.00 -0.75 -3.00
C LEU A 478 15.52 -0.87 -2.80
N SER A 479 16.32 0.06 -3.31
CA SER A 479 17.76 0.12 -3.05
C SER A 479 18.06 0.23 -1.54
N SER A 480 17.40 1.16 -0.85
CA SER A 480 17.49 1.31 0.61
C SER A 480 17.01 0.06 1.36
N TRP A 481 15.91 -0.53 0.93
CA TRP A 481 15.37 -1.76 1.50
C TRP A 481 16.30 -2.96 1.32
N CYS A 482 16.90 -3.13 0.13
CA CYS A 482 17.85 -4.21 -0.13
C CYS A 482 19.12 -4.05 0.70
N LEU A 483 19.68 -2.84 0.81
CA LEU A 483 20.82 -2.56 1.70
C LEU A 483 20.48 -2.91 3.16
N HIS A 484 19.29 -2.55 3.64
CA HIS A 484 18.82 -2.92 4.96
C HIS A 484 18.66 -4.44 5.13
N PHE A 485 18.04 -5.12 4.17
CA PHE A 485 17.82 -6.57 4.19
C PHE A 485 19.15 -7.35 4.22
N ILE A 486 20.11 -6.96 3.38
CA ILE A 486 21.44 -7.55 3.32
C ILE A 486 22.20 -7.31 4.64
N SER A 487 22.14 -6.09 5.18
CA SER A 487 22.81 -5.73 6.44
C SER A 487 22.23 -6.48 7.64
N THR A 488 20.90 -6.57 7.73
CA THR A 488 20.21 -7.24 8.86
C THR A 488 20.34 -8.76 8.83
N ASN A 489 20.56 -9.34 7.65
CA ASN A 489 20.70 -10.79 7.45
C ASN A 489 22.13 -11.19 7.03
N TYR A 490 23.13 -10.39 7.42
CA TYR A 490 24.52 -10.50 6.98
C TYR A 490 25.09 -11.92 7.08
N THR A 491 24.86 -12.62 8.20
CA THR A 491 25.37 -13.98 8.42
C THR A 491 24.80 -15.02 7.44
N ALA A 492 23.58 -14.83 6.96
CA ALA A 492 22.96 -15.70 5.96
C ALA A 492 23.40 -15.30 4.54
N ILE A 493 23.34 -14.01 4.22
CA ILE A 493 23.67 -13.49 2.89
C ILE A 493 25.15 -13.67 2.55
N SER A 494 26.07 -13.52 3.51
CA SER A 494 27.52 -13.72 3.32
C SER A 494 27.94 -15.15 2.95
N LYS A 495 27.05 -16.14 3.10
CA LYS A 495 27.26 -17.53 2.67
C LYS A 495 26.80 -17.79 1.23
N ARG A 496 26.03 -16.86 0.63
CA ARG A 496 25.48 -17.01 -0.72
C ARG A 496 26.53 -16.64 -1.78
N PRO A 497 26.58 -17.33 -2.95
CA PRO A 497 27.63 -17.11 -3.96
C PRO A 497 27.67 -15.66 -4.50
N GLU A 498 26.51 -15.03 -4.65
CA GLU A 498 26.35 -13.63 -5.07
C GLU A 498 26.94 -12.61 -4.09
N PHE A 499 27.30 -12.97 -2.85
CA PHE A 499 27.95 -12.05 -1.93
C PHE A 499 29.25 -11.47 -2.48
N SER A 500 29.94 -12.21 -3.35
CA SER A 500 31.13 -11.76 -4.09
C SER A 500 30.88 -10.60 -5.07
N LEU A 501 29.62 -10.33 -5.42
CA LEU A 501 29.20 -9.21 -6.28
C LEU A 501 29.00 -7.91 -5.48
N LEU A 502 28.84 -8.00 -4.15
CA LEU A 502 28.70 -6.84 -3.28
C LEU A 502 30.06 -6.13 -3.11
N GLN A 503 30.20 -4.94 -3.69
CA GLN A 503 31.49 -4.23 -3.77
C GLN A 503 31.31 -2.71 -3.53
N GLY A 504 32.43 -2.01 -3.37
CA GLY A 504 32.46 -0.54 -3.27
C GLY A 504 31.66 0.01 -2.08
N GLU A 505 30.88 1.06 -2.34
CA GLU A 505 30.07 1.73 -1.30
C GLU A 505 28.98 0.83 -0.73
N ASN A 506 28.40 -0.08 -1.53
CA ASN A 506 27.38 -1.03 -1.07
C ASN A 506 27.96 -2.02 -0.05
N LEU A 507 29.15 -2.58 -0.31
CA LEU A 507 29.84 -3.46 0.65
C LEU A 507 30.17 -2.71 1.94
N LYS A 508 30.76 -1.52 1.83
CA LYS A 508 31.09 -0.69 2.98
C LYS A 508 29.86 -0.36 3.83
N HIS A 509 28.74 0.03 3.21
CA HIS A 509 27.50 0.30 3.91
C HIS A 509 27.02 -0.93 4.68
N VAL A 510 27.01 -2.10 4.04
CA VAL A 510 26.59 -3.37 4.63
C VAL A 510 27.49 -3.79 5.80
N GLU A 511 28.81 -3.66 5.67
CA GLU A 511 29.75 -3.97 6.75
C GLU A 511 29.59 -3.01 7.95
N GLU A 512 29.33 -1.72 7.70
CA GLU A 512 29.10 -0.70 8.75
C GLU A 512 27.77 -0.90 9.48
N HIS A 513 26.73 -1.40 8.81
CA HIS A 513 25.37 -1.57 9.34
C HIS A 513 25.00 -3.04 9.65
N GLN A 514 25.96 -3.96 9.58
CA GLN A 514 25.69 -5.39 9.74
C GLN A 514 25.04 -5.74 11.08
N TRP A 515 24.16 -6.73 11.06
CA TRP A 515 23.57 -7.34 12.24
C TRP A 515 23.87 -8.86 12.26
N PRO A 516 24.32 -9.42 13.41
CA PRO A 516 24.67 -8.73 14.65
C PRO A 516 25.88 -7.79 14.51
N PRO A 517 25.92 -6.62 15.18
CA PRO A 517 27.02 -5.66 15.01
C PRO A 517 28.38 -6.21 15.44
N VAL A 518 29.45 -5.81 14.76
CA VAL A 518 30.85 -6.20 15.08
C VAL A 518 31.21 -5.91 16.55
N SER A 519 30.69 -4.80 17.10
CA SER A 519 30.88 -4.43 18.51
C SER A 519 30.21 -5.39 19.49
N TYR A 520 29.11 -6.06 19.09
CA TYR A 520 28.46 -7.11 19.86
C TYR A 520 29.23 -8.43 19.73
N LEU A 521 29.62 -8.83 18.50
CA LEU A 521 30.41 -10.04 18.26
C LEU A 521 31.71 -10.03 19.08
N LYS A 522 32.42 -8.91 19.12
CA LYS A 522 33.61 -8.74 19.95
C LYS A 522 33.33 -8.91 21.45
N GLN A 523 32.19 -8.42 21.96
CA GLN A 523 31.80 -8.63 23.36
C GLN A 523 31.47 -10.10 23.66
N VAL A 524 30.92 -10.84 22.69
CA VAL A 524 30.69 -12.29 22.80
C VAL A 524 32.03 -13.04 22.88
N GLU A 525 32.98 -12.73 22.00
CA GLU A 525 34.33 -13.31 22.04
C GLU A 525 35.06 -13.02 23.37
N GLU A 526 35.03 -11.77 23.84
CA GLU A 526 35.60 -11.36 25.13
C GLU A 526 34.92 -12.12 26.30
N TYR A 527 33.60 -12.33 26.24
CA TYR A 527 32.84 -13.07 27.25
C TYR A 527 33.17 -14.57 27.25
N GLU A 528 33.25 -15.20 26.07
CA GLU A 528 33.65 -16.61 25.94
C GLU A 528 35.09 -16.86 26.42
N ALA A 529 36.01 -15.94 26.13
CA ALA A 529 37.37 -16.02 26.66
C ALA A 529 37.37 -16.02 28.20
N MET A 530 36.59 -15.15 28.84
CA MET A 530 36.43 -15.13 30.31
C MET A 530 35.79 -16.41 30.88
N LEU A 531 34.90 -17.08 30.13
CA LEU A 531 34.35 -18.38 30.53
C LEU A 531 35.43 -19.47 30.49
N LYS A 532 36.22 -19.52 29.41
CA LYS A 532 37.33 -20.47 29.22
C LYS A 532 38.40 -20.29 30.30
N GLU A 533 38.83 -19.04 30.58
CA GLU A 533 39.80 -18.73 31.65
C GLU A 533 39.34 -19.16 33.05
N LYS A 534 38.03 -19.08 33.34
CA LYS A 534 37.46 -19.49 34.63
C LYS A 534 37.16 -20.99 34.73
N GLY A 535 37.55 -21.80 33.74
CA GLY A 535 37.36 -23.25 33.75
C GLY A 535 35.90 -23.69 33.58
N HIS A 536 35.02 -22.82 33.08
CA HIS A 536 33.69 -23.23 32.67
C HIS A 536 33.78 -23.93 31.31
N ASN A 537 33.35 -25.19 31.24
CA ASN A 537 33.40 -25.96 30.00
C ASN A 537 32.51 -25.31 28.93
N THR A 538 33.08 -25.01 27.76
CA THR A 538 32.39 -24.32 26.66
C THR A 538 31.70 -25.25 25.67
N ASP A 539 31.86 -26.57 25.79
CA ASP A 539 31.24 -27.62 24.95
C ASP A 539 29.69 -27.72 25.02
N LYS A 540 29.00 -26.69 25.54
CA LYS A 540 27.52 -26.67 25.66
C LYS A 540 26.84 -25.36 25.25
N CYS A 541 27.56 -24.33 24.85
CA CYS A 541 26.97 -23.14 24.24
C CYS A 541 27.38 -23.04 22.77
N VAL A 542 26.56 -23.66 21.91
CA VAL A 542 26.43 -23.19 20.53
C VAL A 542 25.23 -22.24 20.54
N VAL A 543 25.47 -20.96 20.27
CA VAL A 543 24.39 -20.01 19.96
C VAL A 543 24.02 -20.24 18.50
N MET A 544 22.75 -20.57 18.25
CA MET A 544 22.10 -20.52 16.93
C MET A 544 21.14 -19.34 16.91
#